data_AF-A0A929UI92-F1
#
_entry.id   AF-A0A929UI92-F1
#
_cell.length_a   1.000
_cell.length_b   1.000
_cell.length_c   1.000
_cell.angle_alpha   90.00
_cell.angle_beta   90.00
_cell.angle_gamma   90.00
#
_symmetry.space_group_name_H-M   'P 1'
#
loop_
_entity.id
_entity.type
_entity.pdbx_description
1 polymer ?
#
loop_
_entity_poly.entity_id
_entity_poly.type
_entity_poly.pdbx_seq_one_letter_code
_entity_poly.pdbx_strand_id
1 'polypeptide(L)'
;MKKYWSLFLSFIKKPENVFISLSLFFGVLSAATVPLLSVNDEGVHYMRAYGLSQGKIESGVVCTLPKEVVLKAKEADVNNFVTSYKKIINRSDTETGKCSSATGYPPIMHLPQTIGIILANLIHGSLGVTIMFGRLANLIFYSFTLYFI
;
A
#
# COMPACT_ATOMS: atom_id res chain seq x y z
N MET A 1 15.99 -34.98 9.21
CA MET A 1 16.68 -34.20 8.16
C MET A 1 16.25 -34.58 6.73
N LYS A 2 16.25 -35.87 6.33
CA LYS A 2 15.87 -36.30 4.96
C LYS A 2 14.47 -35.86 4.49
N LYS A 3 13.47 -35.87 5.38
CA LYS A 3 12.07 -35.49 5.05
C LYS A 3 11.93 -34.02 4.62
N TYR A 4 12.51 -33.09 5.39
CA TYR A 4 12.47 -31.66 5.08
C TYR A 4 13.27 -31.31 3.82
N TRP A 5 14.40 -31.99 3.60
CA TRP A 5 15.19 -31.83 2.39
C TRP A 5 14.44 -32.27 1.14
N SER A 6 13.72 -33.40 1.21
CA SER A 6 12.89 -33.87 0.10
C SER A 6 11.69 -32.95 -0.19
N LEU A 7 11.07 -32.38 0.84
CA LEU A 7 10.01 -31.37 0.70
C LEU A 7 10.54 -30.10 0.03
N PHE A 8 11.71 -29.61 0.46
CA PHE A 8 12.37 -28.45 -0.13
C PHE A 8 12.73 -28.66 -1.61
N LEU A 9 13.30 -29.83 -1.94
CA LEU A 9 13.59 -30.18 -3.34
C LEU A 9 12.32 -30.27 -4.19
N SER A 10 11.24 -30.85 -3.65
CA SER A 10 9.95 -30.89 -4.34
C SER A 10 9.35 -29.49 -4.53
N PHE A 11 9.60 -28.59 -3.58
CA PHE A 11 9.12 -27.22 -3.65
C PHE A 11 9.84 -26.41 -4.72
N ILE A 12 11.18 -26.47 -4.79
CA ILE A 12 12.01 -25.75 -5.77
C ILE A 12 11.86 -26.27 -7.19
N LYS A 13 11.46 -27.54 -7.38
CA LYS A 13 11.23 -28.12 -8.72
C LYS A 13 10.20 -27.34 -9.56
N LYS A 14 9.29 -26.62 -8.91
CA LYS A 14 8.29 -25.79 -9.58
C LYS A 14 8.75 -24.33 -9.61
N PRO A 15 8.98 -23.73 -10.78
CA PRO A 15 9.49 -22.36 -10.87
C PRO A 15 8.54 -21.34 -10.19
N GLU A 16 7.24 -21.60 -10.20
CA GLU A 16 6.20 -20.75 -9.59
C GLU A 16 6.41 -20.65 -8.06
N ASN A 17 6.77 -21.76 -7.42
CA ASN A 17 7.04 -21.82 -5.97
C ASN A 17 8.30 -21.03 -5.59
N VAL A 18 9.32 -21.06 -6.46
CA VAL A 18 10.53 -20.26 -6.28
C VAL A 18 10.20 -18.77 -6.45
N PHE A 19 9.44 -18.43 -7.50
CA PHE A 19 8.99 -17.07 -7.75
C PHE A 19 8.20 -16.47 -6.59
N ILE A 20 7.16 -17.16 -6.10
CA ILE A 20 6.32 -16.62 -5.01
C ILE A 20 7.14 -16.45 -3.72
N SER A 21 8.05 -17.37 -3.42
CA SER A 21 8.91 -17.27 -2.23
C SER A 21 9.87 -16.08 -2.31
N LEU A 22 10.55 -15.91 -3.44
CA LEU A 22 11.49 -14.81 -3.64
C LEU A 22 10.77 -13.46 -3.72
N SER A 23 9.64 -13.39 -4.44
CA SER A 23 8.84 -12.16 -4.55
C SER A 23 8.28 -11.71 -3.20
N LEU A 24 7.77 -12.63 -2.38
CA LEU A 24 7.30 -12.28 -1.04
C LEU A 24 8.46 -11.87 -0.13
N PHE A 25 9.59 -12.58 -0.17
CA PHE A 25 10.75 -12.25 0.67
C PHE A 25 11.33 -10.86 0.32
N PHE A 26 11.70 -10.64 -0.94
CA PHE A 26 12.27 -9.37 -1.37
C PHE A 26 11.23 -8.25 -1.40
N GLY A 27 9.97 -8.57 -1.65
CA GLY A 27 8.87 -7.61 -1.61
C GLY A 27 8.61 -7.09 -0.20
N VAL A 28 8.61 -7.96 0.82
CA VAL A 28 8.49 -7.53 2.22
C VAL A 28 9.71 -6.71 2.64
N LEU A 29 10.90 -7.14 2.25
CA LEU A 29 12.13 -6.39 2.51
C LEU A 29 12.09 -5.00 1.87
N SER A 30 11.63 -4.90 0.62
CA SER A 30 11.43 -3.63 -0.09
C SER A 30 10.39 -2.76 0.61
N ALA A 31 9.23 -3.31 0.97
CA ALA A 31 8.17 -2.59 1.65
C ALA A 31 8.63 -1.99 3.00
N ALA A 32 9.52 -2.69 3.71
CA ALA A 32 10.06 -2.28 5.01
C ALA A 32 11.24 -1.29 4.92
N THR A 33 12.13 -1.44 3.93
CA THR A 33 13.37 -0.66 3.84
C THR A 33 13.25 0.58 2.96
N VAL A 34 12.40 0.56 1.94
CA VAL A 34 12.13 1.74 1.11
C VAL A 34 11.35 2.75 1.96
N PRO A 35 11.83 4.00 2.08
CA PRO A 35 11.11 5.03 2.83
C PRO A 35 9.66 5.16 2.34
N LEU A 36 8.75 5.42 3.27
CA LEU A 36 7.32 5.48 2.94
C LEU A 36 7.03 6.74 2.10
N LEU A 37 6.24 6.58 1.04
CA LEU A 37 5.89 7.65 0.10
C LEU A 37 7.06 8.24 -0.70
N SER A 38 8.27 7.68 -0.62
CA SER A 38 9.43 8.21 -1.36
C SER A 38 9.49 7.73 -2.81
N VAL A 39 8.66 6.76 -3.20
CA VAL A 39 8.59 6.32 -4.60
C VAL A 39 7.72 7.30 -5.37
N ASN A 40 8.12 7.63 -6.60
CA ASN A 40 7.36 8.52 -7.48
C ASN A 40 5.89 8.11 -7.52
N ASP A 41 5.02 9.11 -7.40
CA ASP A 41 3.56 8.97 -7.38
C ASP A 41 2.96 8.07 -6.28
N GLU A 42 3.75 7.54 -5.35
CA GLU A 42 3.23 6.70 -4.26
C GLU A 42 2.25 7.47 -3.38
N GLY A 43 2.57 8.74 -3.08
CA GLY A 43 1.70 9.64 -2.31
C GLY A 43 0.33 9.84 -2.97
N VAL A 44 0.29 10.06 -4.28
CA VAL A 44 -0.96 10.30 -5.01
C VAL A 44 -1.80 9.02 -5.11
N HIS A 45 -1.19 7.86 -5.36
CA HIS A 45 -1.90 6.59 -5.37
C HIS A 45 -2.38 6.17 -3.97
N TYR A 46 -1.58 6.42 -2.93
CA TYR A 46 -1.99 6.21 -1.55
C TYR A 46 -3.19 7.09 -1.16
N MET A 47 -3.19 8.38 -1.53
CA MET A 47 -4.35 9.26 -1.29
C MET A 47 -5.62 8.73 -1.96
N ARG A 48 -5.51 8.20 -3.19
CA ARG A 48 -6.65 7.60 -3.90
C ARG A 48 -7.15 6.34 -3.19
N ALA A 49 -6.26 5.41 -2.86
CA ALA A 49 -6.62 4.19 -2.13
C ALA A 49 -7.22 4.50 -0.74
N TYR A 50 -6.71 5.52 -0.06
CA TYR A 50 -7.25 5.96 1.23
C TYR A 50 -8.66 6.54 1.07
N GLY A 51 -8.92 7.36 0.05
CA GLY A 51 -10.27 7.85 -0.27
C GLY A 51 -11.25 6.71 -0.52
N LEU A 52 -10.85 5.73 -1.34
CA LEU A 52 -11.65 4.53 -1.60
C LEU A 52 -11.92 3.72 -0.33
N SER A 53 -10.97 3.66 0.61
CA SER A 53 -11.16 2.99 1.91
C SER A 53 -12.26 3.63 2.77
N GLN A 54 -12.58 4.90 2.51
CA GLN A 54 -13.66 5.63 3.16
C GLN A 54 -14.98 5.59 2.34
N GLY A 55 -15.05 4.79 1.28
CA GLY A 55 -16.21 4.72 0.38
C GLY A 55 -16.31 5.89 -0.60
N LYS A 56 -15.27 6.73 -0.73
CA LYS A 56 -15.26 7.88 -1.65
C LYS A 56 -14.80 7.43 -3.03
N ILE A 57 -15.77 7.10 -3.88
CA ILE A 57 -15.55 6.69 -5.28
C ILE A 57 -15.31 7.90 -6.20
N GLU A 58 -15.71 9.09 -5.75
CA GLU A 58 -15.69 10.33 -6.52
C GLU A 58 -14.34 10.56 -7.23
N SER A 59 -14.42 10.95 -8.50
CA SER A 59 -13.27 11.35 -9.33
C SER A 59 -13.31 12.87 -9.61
N GLY A 60 -13.85 13.63 -8.67
CA GLY A 60 -14.04 15.08 -8.81
C GLY A 60 -12.73 15.87 -8.71
N VAL A 61 -12.83 17.19 -8.90
CA VAL A 61 -11.69 18.11 -8.69
C VAL A 61 -11.37 18.28 -7.20
N VAL A 62 -12.36 18.03 -6.33
CA VAL A 62 -12.32 18.32 -4.90
C VAL A 62 -12.52 17.03 -4.09
N CYS A 63 -11.59 16.73 -3.20
CA CYS A 63 -11.61 15.56 -2.32
C CYS A 63 -11.45 16.01 -0.87
N THR A 64 -12.28 15.45 0.01
CA THR A 64 -12.15 15.62 1.46
C THR A 64 -11.41 14.40 2.03
N LEU A 65 -10.22 14.58 2.58
CA LEU A 65 -9.41 13.51 3.17
C LEU A 65 -8.87 13.95 4.53
N PRO A 66 -8.48 13.02 5.42
CA PRO A 66 -7.83 13.40 6.66
C PRO A 66 -6.61 14.28 6.41
N LYS A 67 -6.49 15.37 7.17
CA LYS A 67 -5.44 16.38 7.01
C LYS A 67 -4.03 15.76 6.94
N GLU A 68 -3.77 14.79 7.80
CA GLU A 68 -2.47 14.12 7.89
C GLU A 68 -2.11 13.34 6.62
N VAL A 69 -3.10 12.70 5.98
CA VAL A 69 -2.90 11.95 4.73
C VAL A 69 -2.52 12.92 3.60
N VAL A 70 -3.22 14.05 3.50
CA VAL A 70 -2.99 15.06 2.46
C VAL A 70 -1.64 15.76 2.66
N LEU A 71 -1.34 16.21 3.88
CA LEU A 71 -0.09 16.90 4.19
C LEU A 71 1.12 16.00 3.92
N LYS A 72 1.07 14.74 4.36
CA LYS A 72 2.21 13.83 4.25
C LYS A 72 2.44 13.35 2.82
N ALA A 73 1.39 13.18 2.04
CA ALA A 73 1.51 12.91 0.61
C ALA A 73 2.14 14.10 -0.15
N LYS A 74 1.80 15.35 0.22
CA LYS A 74 2.43 16.56 -0.36
C LYS A 74 3.87 16.76 0.10
N GLU A 75 4.18 16.50 1.36
CA GLU A 75 5.56 16.57 1.87
C GLU A 75 6.47 15.58 1.15
N ALA A 76 5.96 14.37 0.87
CA ALA A 76 6.68 13.36 0.11
C ALA A 76 7.02 13.82 -1.32
N ASP A 77 6.07 14.50 -1.97
CA ASP A 77 6.22 15.04 -3.33
C ASP A 77 7.30 16.13 -3.42
N VAL A 78 7.45 16.95 -2.37
CA VAL A 78 8.41 18.08 -2.34
C VAL A 78 9.78 17.66 -1.82
N ASN A 79 9.84 16.89 -0.73
CA ASN A 79 11.09 16.62 0.01
C ASN A 79 11.65 15.21 -0.19
N ASN A 80 11.02 14.37 -1.03
CA ASN A 80 11.35 12.96 -1.28
C ASN A 80 11.34 12.02 -0.05
N PHE A 81 11.30 12.55 1.17
CA PHE A 81 11.32 11.79 2.41
C PHE A 81 10.39 12.43 3.44
N VAL A 82 9.48 11.62 3.99
CA VAL A 82 8.64 12.02 5.11
C VAL A 82 9.30 11.61 6.42
N THR A 83 9.33 12.50 7.39
CA THR A 83 10.09 12.33 8.64
C THR A 83 9.25 11.79 9.80
N SER A 84 7.92 11.76 9.67
CA SER A 84 7.04 11.34 10.77
C SER A 84 5.82 10.55 10.30
N TYR A 85 5.76 9.29 10.74
CA TYR A 85 4.69 8.33 10.41
C TYR A 85 3.98 7.74 11.65
N LYS A 86 4.45 8.10 12.85
CA LYS A 86 3.97 7.56 14.13
C LYS A 86 2.62 8.15 14.54
N LYS A 87 2.26 9.31 13.98
CA LYS A 87 1.02 10.00 14.33
C LYS A 87 -0.20 9.17 13.93
N ILE A 88 -1.13 9.03 14.87
CA ILE A 88 -2.41 8.36 14.65
C ILE A 88 -3.29 9.31 13.83
N ILE A 89 -3.87 8.79 12.75
CA ILE A 89 -4.71 9.59 11.87
C ILE A 89 -5.98 10.01 12.62
N ASN A 90 -6.14 11.31 12.83
CA ASN A 90 -7.43 11.87 13.23
C ASN A 90 -8.38 11.88 12.02
N ARG A 91 -9.38 11.01 12.03
CA ARG A 91 -10.29 10.79 10.88
C ARG A 91 -11.43 11.80 10.82
N SER A 92 -11.73 12.51 11.91
CA SER A 92 -12.71 13.60 11.92
C SER A 92 -12.12 14.93 11.44
N ASP A 93 -10.80 15.11 11.58
CA ASP A 93 -10.09 16.30 11.09
C ASP A 93 -9.75 16.13 9.60
N THR A 94 -10.66 16.63 8.75
CA THR A 94 -10.56 16.50 7.30
C THR A 94 -10.29 17.83 6.64
N GLU A 95 -9.43 17.79 5.62
CA GLU A 95 -9.21 18.93 4.73
C GLU A 95 -9.82 18.62 3.36
N THR A 96 -10.47 19.63 2.81
CA THR A 96 -11.01 19.59 1.45
C THR A 96 -10.02 20.27 0.53
N GLY A 97 -9.52 19.55 -0.47
CA GLY A 97 -8.49 20.04 -1.38
C GLY A 97 -8.59 19.42 -2.76
N LYS A 98 -7.61 19.69 -3.62
CA LYS A 98 -7.53 19.05 -4.93
C LYS A 98 -7.41 17.54 -4.75
N CYS A 99 -8.23 16.79 -5.48
CA CYS A 99 -8.09 15.35 -5.54
C CYS A 99 -6.72 14.93 -6.08
N SER A 100 -6.32 13.73 -5.67
CA SER A 100 -5.13 13.07 -6.21
C SER A 100 -5.23 12.98 -7.74
N SER A 101 -4.12 13.21 -8.45
CA SER A 101 -4.01 12.94 -9.89
C SER A 101 -4.36 11.50 -10.25
N ALA A 102 -4.22 10.57 -9.29
CA ALA A 102 -4.61 9.18 -9.46
C ALA A 102 -6.13 8.93 -9.51
N THR A 103 -6.97 9.95 -9.36
CA THR A 103 -8.42 9.82 -9.56
C THR A 103 -8.82 9.51 -10.99
N GLY A 104 -7.99 9.88 -11.98
CA GLY A 104 -8.21 9.51 -13.39
C GLY A 104 -8.04 8.01 -13.67
N TYR A 105 -7.44 7.26 -12.75
CA TYR A 105 -7.25 5.83 -12.87
C TYR A 105 -8.48 5.04 -12.36
N PRO A 106 -8.82 3.91 -13.00
CA PRO A 106 -9.90 3.04 -12.53
C PRO A 106 -9.72 2.63 -11.06
N PRO A 107 -10.76 2.77 -10.20
CA PRO A 107 -10.69 2.40 -8.79
C PRO A 107 -10.21 0.97 -8.53
N ILE A 108 -10.50 0.05 -9.47
CA ILE A 108 -10.14 -1.36 -9.39
C ILE A 108 -8.63 -1.57 -9.20
N MET A 109 -7.79 -0.71 -9.76
CA MET A 109 -6.33 -0.82 -9.65
C MET A 109 -5.81 -0.52 -8.23
N HIS A 110 -6.60 0.19 -7.44
CA HIS A 110 -6.27 0.54 -6.06
C HIS A 110 -6.94 -0.37 -5.03
N LEU A 111 -7.72 -1.38 -5.47
CA LEU A 111 -8.43 -2.27 -4.55
C LEU A 111 -7.50 -3.02 -3.59
N PRO A 112 -6.39 -3.64 -4.04
CA PRO A 112 -5.54 -4.37 -3.10
C PRO A 112 -4.98 -3.44 -2.00
N GLN A 113 -4.47 -2.28 -2.40
CA GLN A 113 -4.02 -1.24 -1.46
C GLN A 113 -5.13 -0.76 -0.52
N THR A 114 -6.34 -0.57 -1.06
CA THR A 114 -7.53 -0.14 -0.31
C THR A 114 -7.90 -1.15 0.77
N ILE A 115 -7.88 -2.45 0.46
CA ILE A 115 -8.16 -3.53 1.43
C ILE A 115 -7.14 -3.48 2.57
N GLY A 116 -5.85 -3.31 2.25
CA GLY A 116 -4.81 -3.15 3.27
C GLY A 116 -5.08 -1.95 4.19
N ILE A 117 -5.45 -0.80 3.62
CA ILE A 117 -5.77 0.41 4.39
C ILE A 117 -7.01 0.21 5.26
N ILE A 118 -8.06 -0.46 4.77
CA ILE A 118 -9.25 -0.80 5.55
C ILE A 118 -8.86 -1.63 6.78
N LEU A 119 -8.07 -2.69 6.59
CA LEU A 119 -7.59 -3.54 7.70
C LEU A 119 -6.78 -2.74 8.73
N ALA A 120 -5.88 -1.85 8.28
CA ALA A 120 -5.14 -0.96 9.17
C ALA A 120 -6.03 0.06 9.90
N ASN A 121 -7.10 0.53 9.25
CA ASN A 121 -8.06 1.44 9.84
C ASN A 121 -8.90 0.78 10.94
N LEU A 122 -9.23 -0.52 10.81
CA LEU A 122 -9.97 -1.28 11.83
C LEU A 122 -9.23 -1.36 13.17
N ILE A 123 -7.89 -1.37 13.14
CA ILE A 123 -7.04 -1.38 14.35
C ILE A 123 -6.60 0.03 14.79
N HIS A 124 -7.23 1.08 14.26
CA HIS A 124 -6.85 2.48 14.49
C HIS A 124 -5.37 2.77 14.24
N GLY A 125 -4.79 2.14 13.20
CA GLY A 125 -3.38 2.27 12.86
C GLY A 125 -2.95 3.72 12.58
N SER A 126 -1.67 3.98 12.82
CA SER A 126 -1.02 5.24 12.44
C SER A 126 -0.89 5.38 10.93
N LEU A 127 -0.49 6.56 10.47
CA LEU A 127 -0.23 6.79 9.05
C LEU A 127 0.73 5.74 8.47
N GLY A 128 1.87 5.49 9.13
CA GLY A 128 2.83 4.49 8.68
C GLY A 128 2.25 3.08 8.60
N VAL A 129 1.39 2.70 9.56
CA VAL A 129 0.73 1.39 9.56
C VAL A 129 -0.20 1.25 8.36
N THR A 130 -0.99 2.28 8.05
CA THR A 130 -1.90 2.22 6.89
C THR A 130 -1.15 2.13 5.56
N ILE A 131 -0.04 2.86 5.40
CA ILE A 131 0.81 2.78 4.20
C ILE A 131 1.45 1.38 4.10
N MET A 132 1.99 0.86 5.20
CA MET A 132 2.63 -0.46 5.24
C MET A 132 1.64 -1.58 4.89
N PHE A 133 0.45 -1.57 5.48
CA PHE A 133 -0.59 -2.53 5.14
C PHE A 133 -1.03 -2.42 3.68
N GLY A 134 -1.12 -1.20 3.14
CA GLY A 134 -1.37 -0.99 1.72
C GLY A 134 -0.29 -1.60 0.82
N ARG A 135 0.99 -1.41 1.15
CA ARG A 135 2.13 -2.02 0.44
C ARG A 135 2.09 -3.55 0.52
N LEU A 136 1.86 -4.11 1.70
CA LEU A 136 1.78 -5.56 1.91
C LEU A 136 0.60 -6.18 1.16
N ALA A 137 -0.57 -5.52 1.16
CA ALA A 137 -1.73 -6.00 0.43
C ALA A 137 -1.50 -5.99 -1.09
N ASN A 138 -0.87 -4.94 -1.64
CA ASN A 138 -0.43 -4.92 -3.04
C ASN A 138 0.54 -6.06 -3.33
N LEU A 139 1.59 -6.21 -2.51
CA LEU A 139 2.59 -7.27 -2.68
C LEU A 139 1.95 -8.66 -2.72
N ILE A 140 1.14 -8.99 -1.70
CA ILE A 140 0.47 -10.28 -1.60
C ILE A 140 -0.41 -10.49 -2.84
N PHE A 141 -1.29 -9.54 -3.16
CA PHE A 141 -2.22 -9.69 -4.26
C PHE A 141 -1.52 -9.92 -5.61
N TYR A 142 -0.52 -9.11 -5.95
CA TYR A 142 0.17 -9.24 -7.24
C TYR A 142 1.07 -10.47 -7.29
N SER A 143 1.76 -10.83 -6.19
CA SER A 143 2.55 -12.07 -6.12
C SER A 143 1.68 -13.31 -6.29
N PHE A 144 0.50 -13.35 -5.65
CA PHE A 144 -0.42 -14.48 -5.80
C PHE A 144 -1.07 -14.51 -7.19
N THR A 145 -1.45 -13.37 -7.75
CA THR A 145 -2.05 -13.32 -9.10
C THR A 145 -1.08 -13.85 -10.15
N LEU A 146 0.19 -13.43 -10.09
CA LEU A 146 1.24 -13.90 -11.01
C LEU A 146 1.61 -15.36 -10.80
N TYR A 147 1.41 -15.92 -9.61
CA TYR A 147 1.67 -17.35 -9.35
C TYR A 147 0.72 -18.28 -10.13
N PHE A 148 -0.49 -17.81 -10.46
CA PHE A 148 -1.51 -18.60 -11.16
C PHE A 148 -1.56 -18.38 -12.68
N ILE A 149 -0.78 -17.42 -13.20
CA ILE A 149 -0.65 -17.14 -14.64
C ILE A 149 0.49 -18.00 -15.19
#